data_AF-A0A534XVE8-F1
#
_entry.id   AF-A0A534XVE8-F1
#
_cell.length_a   1.000
_cell.length_b   1.000
_cell.length_c   1.000
_cell.angle_alpha   90.00
_cell.angle_beta   90.00
_cell.angle_gamma   90.00
#
_symmetry.space_group_name_H-M   'P 1'
#
loop_
_entity.id
_entity.type
_entity.pdbx_description
1 polymer ?
#
loop_
_entity_poly.entity_id
_entity_poly.type
_entity_poly.pdbx_seq_one_letter_code
_entity_poly.pdbx_strand_id
1 'polypeptide(L)'
;MSRVPGLALLAAIALAPGVTRAQTAPPPSAEDRFRNLPPEKQEELRKRFRELQRLPPAERERLRQNLDRLNRMPPADRTRVEDNFRRFREMPPEEREQILERWRKFKDLPPERRAQLREQFQGVLRADPARRKQILENMRRWEQMTPEERDQARERFRQRQEERRMKREERREKKEQRREKRLERLHGR
;
A
#
# COMPACT_ATOMS: atom_id res chain seq x y z
N MET A 1 -16.55 12.20 16.56
CA MET A 1 -16.29 12.69 15.18
C MET A 1 -14.97 13.46 15.18
N SER A 2 -13.85 12.76 15.01
CA SER A 2 -12.53 13.40 14.98
C SER A 2 -12.19 13.78 13.54
N ARG A 3 -12.49 15.04 13.17
CA ARG A 3 -12.04 15.61 11.89
C ARG A 3 -10.52 15.70 11.94
N VAL A 4 -9.81 14.83 11.21
CA VAL A 4 -8.36 14.94 11.03
C VAL A 4 -8.15 16.10 10.05
N PRO A 5 -7.62 17.27 10.47
CA PRO A 5 -7.37 18.35 9.53
C PRO A 5 -6.26 17.89 8.57
N GLY A 6 -6.59 17.88 7.27
CA GLY A 6 -5.63 17.57 6.21
C GLY A 6 -4.55 18.64 6.16
N LEU A 7 -3.40 18.38 6.78
CA LEU A 7 -2.23 19.25 6.72
C LEU A 7 -1.35 18.83 5.54
N ALA A 8 -1.55 19.49 4.39
CA ALA A 8 -0.54 19.56 3.35
C ALA A 8 0.59 20.48 3.84
N LEU A 9 1.74 19.93 4.19
CA LEU A 9 2.97 20.69 4.37
C LEU A 9 3.88 20.41 3.16
N LEU A 10 3.73 21.21 2.10
CA LEU A 10 4.64 21.19 0.97
C LEU A 10 5.94 21.89 1.38
N ALA A 11 6.95 21.11 1.78
CA ALA A 11 8.30 21.63 2.03
C ALA A 11 9.13 21.53 0.74
N ALA A 12 8.92 22.39 -0.26
CA ALA A 12 9.74 22.33 -1.48
C ALA A 12 11.21 22.68 -1.15
N ILE A 13 12.12 21.70 -1.32
CA ILE A 13 13.57 21.93 -1.31
C ILE A 13 14.08 21.39 -2.65
N ALA A 14 14.48 22.30 -3.53
CA ALA A 14 15.11 21.98 -4.81
C ALA A 14 16.61 21.77 -4.63
N LEU A 15 17.15 20.70 -5.21
CA LEU A 15 18.57 20.40 -5.34
C LEU A 15 19.03 20.84 -6.74
N ALA A 16 20.15 21.56 -6.86
CA ALA A 16 20.83 21.80 -8.14
C ALA A 16 22.34 21.54 -7.99
N PRO A 17 22.98 20.79 -8.91
CA PRO A 17 24.43 20.65 -8.97
C PRO A 17 25.03 21.73 -9.89
N GLY A 18 26.15 22.32 -9.49
CA GLY A 18 26.93 23.24 -10.32
C GLY A 18 27.56 24.36 -9.49
N VAL A 19 28.81 24.16 -9.08
CA VAL A 19 29.57 25.14 -8.28
C VAL A 19 30.10 26.24 -9.19
N THR A 20 29.39 27.37 -9.25
CA THR A 20 30.02 28.69 -9.45
C THR A 20 30.21 29.30 -8.06
N ARG A 21 31.41 29.78 -7.75
CA ARG A 21 31.69 30.49 -6.49
C ARG A 21 31.09 31.90 -6.58
N ALA A 22 29.77 31.98 -6.56
CA ALA A 22 29.07 33.18 -6.14
C ALA A 22 29.12 33.23 -4.62
N GLN A 23 29.41 34.41 -4.05
CA GLN A 23 29.12 34.67 -2.65
C GLN A 23 27.60 34.65 -2.52
N THR A 24 27.04 33.46 -2.30
CA THR A 24 25.61 33.28 -2.08
C THR A 24 25.31 33.89 -0.72
N ALA A 25 24.60 35.02 -0.73
CA ALA A 25 23.91 35.50 0.45
C ALA A 25 23.20 34.30 1.12
N PRO A 26 23.22 34.19 2.46
CA PRO A 26 22.56 33.08 3.13
C PRO A 26 21.13 32.97 2.62
N PRO A 27 20.63 31.76 2.35
CA PRO A 27 19.27 31.59 1.86
C PRO A 27 18.31 32.33 2.82
N PRO A 28 17.30 33.04 2.29
CA PRO A 28 16.41 33.87 3.09
C PRO A 28 15.87 33.08 4.27
N SER A 29 15.83 33.66 5.47
CA SER A 29 15.40 32.95 6.67
C SER A 29 13.93 32.52 6.54
N ALA A 30 13.47 31.61 7.41
CA ALA A 30 12.05 31.25 7.45
C ALA A 30 11.14 32.48 7.70
N GLU A 31 11.65 33.45 8.47
CA GLU A 31 10.96 34.70 8.76
C GLU A 31 10.90 35.61 7.52
N ASP A 32 12.00 35.77 6.80
CA ASP A 32 12.03 36.55 5.55
C ASP A 32 11.09 35.97 4.51
N ARG A 33 11.09 34.64 4.36
CA ARG A 33 10.16 33.93 3.46
C ARG A 33 8.71 34.16 3.87
N PHE A 34 8.40 34.18 5.17
CA PHE A 34 7.04 34.45 5.66
C PHE A 34 6.60 35.89 5.39
N ARG A 35 7.47 36.88 5.65
CA ARG A 35 7.18 38.30 5.40
C ARG A 35 6.94 38.60 3.92
N ASN A 36 7.57 37.85 3.03
CA ASN A 36 7.41 37.99 1.58
C ASN A 36 6.19 37.26 1.01
N LEU A 37 5.38 36.57 1.83
CA LEU A 37 4.13 35.95 1.36
C LEU A 37 3.01 37.00 1.23
N PRO A 38 2.04 36.79 0.31
CA PRO A 38 0.81 37.59 0.28
C PRO A 38 0.11 37.61 1.65
N PRO A 39 -0.54 38.72 2.05
CA PRO A 39 -1.20 38.85 3.35
C PRO A 39 -2.17 37.70 3.68
N GLU A 40 -2.92 37.22 2.68
CA GLU A 40 -3.88 36.12 2.83
C GLU A 40 -3.16 34.80 3.19
N LYS A 41 -1.98 34.58 2.61
CA LYS A 41 -1.15 33.41 2.91
C LYS A 41 -0.49 33.51 4.27
N GLN A 42 -0.08 34.72 4.68
CA GLN A 42 0.41 34.95 6.04
C GLN A 42 -0.66 34.65 7.08
N GLU A 43 -1.90 35.08 6.84
CA GLU A 43 -3.03 34.82 7.74
C GLU A 43 -3.38 33.32 7.80
N GLU A 44 -3.42 32.64 6.64
CA GLU A 44 -3.64 31.19 6.55
C GLU A 44 -2.60 30.43 7.40
N LEU A 45 -1.32 30.79 7.27
CA LEU A 45 -0.24 30.17 8.03
C LEU A 45 -0.34 30.48 9.54
N ARG A 46 -0.66 31.73 9.93
CA ARG A 46 -0.87 32.08 11.34
C ARG A 46 -2.02 31.27 11.94
N LYS A 47 -3.12 31.09 11.20
CA LYS A 47 -4.26 30.26 11.64
C LYS A 47 -3.83 28.80 11.85
N ARG A 48 -3.16 28.20 10.87
CA ARG A 48 -2.65 26.81 10.98
C ARG A 48 -1.65 26.64 12.11
N PHE A 49 -0.80 27.65 12.35
CA PHE A 49 0.13 27.62 13.47
C PHE A 49 -0.60 27.63 14.81
N ARG A 50 -1.65 28.46 14.99
CA ARG A 50 -2.49 28.43 16.19
C ARG A 50 -3.19 27.08 16.38
N GLU A 51 -3.69 26.47 15.31
CA GLU A 51 -4.28 25.12 15.34
C GLU A 51 -3.25 24.07 15.77
N LEU A 52 -2.03 24.13 15.22
CA LEU A 52 -0.93 23.25 15.59
C LEU A 52 -0.56 23.38 17.07
N GLN A 53 -0.51 24.61 17.61
CA GLN A 53 -0.19 24.84 19.02
C GLN A 53 -1.26 24.30 19.99
N ARG A 54 -2.50 24.14 19.52
CA ARG A 54 -3.59 23.54 20.30
C ARG A 54 -3.56 22.02 20.32
N LEU A 55 -2.77 21.37 19.47
CA LEU A 55 -2.66 19.91 19.46
C LEU A 55 -1.94 19.41 20.73
N PRO A 56 -2.37 18.26 21.28
CA PRO A 56 -1.66 17.59 22.37
C PRO A 56 -0.16 17.39 22.04
N PRO A 57 0.75 17.44 23.04
CA PRO A 57 2.18 17.26 22.81
C PRO A 57 2.54 16.01 22.01
N ALA A 58 1.88 14.87 22.32
CA ALA A 58 2.10 13.61 21.61
C ALA A 58 1.68 13.67 20.13
N GLU A 59 0.65 14.44 19.78
CA GLU A 59 0.22 14.62 18.39
C GLU A 59 1.16 15.54 17.62
N ARG A 60 1.62 16.63 18.24
CA ARG A 60 2.65 17.51 17.67
C ARG A 60 3.94 16.74 17.37
N GLU A 61 4.34 15.86 18.28
CA GLU A 61 5.53 15.03 18.11
C GLU A 61 5.37 14.03 16.97
N ARG A 62 4.22 13.36 16.86
CA ARG A 62 3.91 12.50 15.71
C ARG A 62 3.97 13.26 14.38
N LEU A 63 3.49 14.50 14.35
CA LEU A 63 3.55 15.33 13.14
C LEU A 63 5.00 15.65 12.76
N ARG A 64 5.85 16.03 13.73
CA ARG A 64 7.28 16.27 13.50
C ARG A 64 7.96 15.03 12.93
N GLN A 65 7.76 13.87 13.53
CA GLN A 65 8.35 12.61 13.05
C GLN A 65 7.90 12.26 11.63
N ASN A 66 6.63 12.50 11.28
CA ASN A 66 6.13 12.29 9.93
C ASN A 66 6.77 13.26 8.92
N LEU A 67 6.95 14.53 9.31
CA LEU A 67 7.61 15.54 8.49
C LEU A 67 9.09 15.19 8.26
N ASP A 68 9.80 14.79 9.32
CA ASP A 68 11.20 14.36 9.21
C ASP A 68 11.35 13.14 8.31
N ARG A 69 10.42 12.18 8.40
CA ARG A 69 10.40 11.04 7.49
C ARG A 69 10.20 11.48 6.06
N LEU A 70 9.25 12.37 5.79
CA LEU A 70 8.99 12.88 4.43
C LEU A 70 10.19 13.63 3.86
N ASN A 71 10.86 14.45 4.67
CA ASN A 71 12.05 15.21 4.26
C ASN A 71 13.25 14.32 3.95
N ARG A 72 13.33 13.14 4.57
CA ARG A 72 14.38 12.14 4.32
C ARG A 72 14.07 11.21 3.15
N MET A 73 12.87 11.27 2.56
CA MET A 73 12.52 10.41 1.42
C MET A 73 13.28 10.86 0.16
N PRO A 74 13.69 9.92 -0.71
CA PRO A 74 14.12 10.25 -2.07
C PRO A 74 13.06 11.08 -2.81
N PRO A 75 13.45 12.01 -3.70
CA PRO A 75 12.49 12.90 -4.38
C PRO A 75 11.35 12.16 -5.07
N ALA A 76 11.65 11.04 -5.75
CA ALA A 76 10.63 10.24 -6.43
C ALA A 76 9.59 9.63 -5.45
N ASP A 77 10.03 9.12 -4.31
CA ASP A 77 9.13 8.56 -3.29
C ASP A 77 8.28 9.65 -2.65
N ARG A 78 8.88 10.82 -2.41
CA ARG A 78 8.18 11.97 -1.91
C ARG A 78 7.07 12.42 -2.88
N THR A 79 7.37 12.53 -4.17
CA THR A 79 6.36 12.86 -5.20
C THR A 79 5.22 11.85 -5.21
N ARG A 80 5.51 10.55 -5.02
CA ARG A 80 4.46 9.52 -4.92
C ARG A 80 3.58 9.72 -3.69
N VAL A 81 4.15 10.06 -2.54
CA VAL A 81 3.38 10.34 -1.32
C VAL A 81 2.50 11.58 -1.52
N GLU A 82 3.03 12.65 -2.12
CA GLU A 82 2.30 13.88 -2.41
C GLU A 82 1.15 13.64 -3.41
N ASP A 83 1.36 12.87 -4.48
CA ASP A 83 0.32 12.49 -5.43
C ASP A 83 -0.78 11.63 -4.78
N ASN A 84 -0.40 10.61 -4.01
CA ASN A 84 -1.35 9.78 -3.28
C ASN A 84 -2.20 10.61 -2.30
N PHE A 85 -1.58 11.58 -1.62
CA PHE A 85 -2.29 12.47 -0.71
C PHE A 85 -3.25 13.42 -1.45
N ARG A 86 -2.84 13.95 -2.61
CA ARG A 86 -3.72 14.76 -3.46
C ARG A 86 -4.95 13.96 -3.90
N ARG A 87 -4.75 12.77 -4.45
CA ARG A 87 -5.84 11.87 -4.87
C ARG A 87 -6.78 11.55 -3.69
N PHE A 88 -6.21 11.25 -2.52
CA PHE A 88 -7.00 11.00 -1.32
C PHE A 88 -7.86 12.22 -0.93
N ARG A 89 -7.34 13.45 -1.05
CA ARG A 89 -8.11 14.66 -0.74
C ARG A 89 -9.24 14.92 -1.73
N GLU A 90 -9.04 14.58 -3.00
CA GLU A 90 -9.99 14.75 -4.10
C GLU A 90 -11.11 13.69 -4.09
N MET A 91 -10.92 12.57 -3.37
CA MET A 91 -11.96 11.54 -3.20
C MET A 91 -13.22 12.09 -2.50
N PRO A 92 -14.41 11.56 -2.85
CA PRO A 92 -15.65 11.81 -2.12
C PRO A 92 -15.50 11.51 -0.61
N PRO A 93 -16.18 12.28 0.27
CA PRO A 93 -16.11 12.08 1.72
C PRO A 93 -16.33 10.63 2.17
N GLU A 94 -17.28 9.94 1.54
CA GLU A 94 -17.66 8.56 1.85
C GLU A 94 -16.54 7.59 1.52
N GLU A 95 -15.88 7.75 0.37
CA GLU A 95 -14.74 6.94 -0.03
C GLU A 95 -13.54 7.14 0.91
N ARG A 96 -13.29 8.40 1.30
CA ARG A 96 -12.22 8.72 2.26
C ARG A 96 -12.47 8.04 3.60
N GLU A 97 -13.70 8.08 4.10
CA GLU A 97 -14.06 7.44 5.36
C GLU A 97 -13.85 5.93 5.29
N GLN A 98 -14.25 5.28 4.18
CA GLN A 98 -14.01 3.85 3.98
C GLN A 98 -12.51 3.50 4.00
N ILE A 99 -11.66 4.32 3.37
CA ILE A 99 -10.21 4.13 3.40
C ILE A 99 -9.66 4.28 4.83
N LEU A 100 -10.11 5.31 5.56
CA LEU A 100 -9.67 5.56 6.93
C LEU A 100 -10.12 4.45 7.89
N GLU A 101 -11.32 3.92 7.72
CA GLU A 101 -11.84 2.79 8.49
C GLU A 101 -11.01 1.52 8.23
N ARG A 102 -10.77 1.19 6.96
CA ARG A 102 -9.92 0.05 6.56
C ARG A 102 -8.50 0.21 7.11
N TRP A 103 -7.95 1.42 7.07
CA TRP A 103 -6.63 1.72 7.64
C TRP A 103 -6.59 1.54 9.15
N ARG A 104 -7.64 1.95 9.87
CA ARG A 104 -7.75 1.75 11.32
C ARG A 104 -7.77 0.26 11.65
N LYS A 105 -8.66 -0.50 11.02
CA LYS A 105 -8.72 -1.96 11.16
C LYS A 105 -7.37 -2.62 10.87
N PHE A 106 -6.69 -2.20 9.79
CA PHE A 106 -5.36 -2.70 9.45
C PHE A 106 -4.32 -2.38 10.53
N LYS A 107 -4.35 -1.18 11.11
CA LYS A 107 -3.41 -0.78 12.17
C LYS A 107 -3.58 -1.57 13.45
N ASP A 108 -4.81 -1.94 13.78
CA ASP A 108 -5.19 -2.68 14.98
C ASP A 108 -4.83 -4.18 14.88
N LEU A 109 -4.48 -4.67 13.69
CA LEU A 109 -4.01 -6.05 13.52
C LEU A 109 -2.65 -6.29 14.22
N PRO A 110 -2.41 -7.51 14.72
CA PRO A 110 -1.10 -7.92 15.22
C PRO A 110 0.03 -7.65 14.20
N PRO A 111 1.25 -7.29 14.64
CA PRO A 111 2.37 -6.98 13.76
C PRO A 111 2.62 -8.02 12.67
N GLU A 112 2.53 -9.30 13.02
CA GLU A 112 2.77 -10.46 12.14
C GLU A 112 1.69 -10.52 11.05
N ARG A 113 0.42 -10.30 11.44
CA ARG A 113 -0.70 -10.26 10.49
C ARG A 113 -0.57 -9.07 9.53
N ARG A 114 -0.11 -7.92 10.02
CA ARG A 114 0.16 -6.76 9.14
C ARG A 114 1.29 -7.06 8.17
N ALA A 115 2.37 -7.70 8.62
CA ALA A 115 3.49 -8.10 7.77
C ALA A 115 3.02 -9.05 6.66
N GLN A 116 2.25 -10.09 7.01
CA GLN A 116 1.69 -11.05 6.08
C GLN A 116 0.82 -10.37 5.00
N LEU A 117 -0.09 -9.46 5.40
CA LEU A 117 -0.94 -8.74 4.44
C LEU A 117 -0.13 -7.84 3.51
N ARG A 118 0.92 -7.16 4.03
CA ARG A 118 1.81 -6.34 3.19
C ARG A 118 2.54 -7.18 2.17
N GLU A 119 3.05 -8.34 2.57
CA GLU A 119 3.75 -9.26 1.67
C GLU A 119 2.81 -9.77 0.56
N GLN A 120 1.61 -10.20 0.92
CA GLN A 120 0.60 -10.62 -0.06
C GLN A 120 0.29 -9.50 -1.07
N PHE A 121 0.06 -8.27 -0.57
CA PHE A 121 -0.21 -7.13 -1.43
C PHE A 121 0.98 -6.78 -2.34
N GLN A 122 2.22 -6.83 -1.81
CA GLN A 122 3.42 -6.66 -2.61
C GLN A 122 3.53 -7.74 -3.70
N GLY A 123 3.16 -8.99 -3.41
CA GLY A 123 3.10 -10.06 -4.41
C GLY A 123 2.16 -9.71 -5.57
N VAL A 124 0.99 -9.15 -5.28
CA VAL A 124 0.04 -8.66 -6.30
C VAL A 124 0.65 -7.52 -7.14
N LEU A 125 1.33 -6.57 -6.49
CA LEU A 125 1.98 -5.45 -7.19
C LEU A 125 3.21 -5.86 -8.00
N ARG A 126 3.85 -6.98 -7.69
CA ARG A 126 4.98 -7.52 -8.46
C ARG A 126 4.54 -8.48 -9.58
N ALA A 127 3.35 -9.06 -9.49
CA ALA A 127 2.80 -9.91 -10.54
C ALA A 127 2.73 -9.16 -11.88
N ASP A 128 2.86 -9.89 -12.98
CA ASP A 128 2.70 -9.34 -14.33
C ASP A 128 1.29 -8.73 -14.51
N PRO A 129 1.09 -7.81 -15.48
CA PRO A 129 -0.16 -7.08 -15.61
C PRO A 129 -1.40 -7.98 -15.79
N ALA A 130 -1.29 -9.06 -16.57
CA ALA A 130 -2.41 -9.96 -16.83
C ALA A 130 -2.77 -10.74 -15.56
N ARG A 131 -1.77 -11.28 -14.87
CA ARG A 131 -1.97 -11.98 -13.61
C ARG A 131 -2.51 -11.06 -12.52
N ARG A 132 -1.99 -9.84 -12.40
CA ARG A 132 -2.47 -8.84 -11.45
C ARG A 132 -3.94 -8.51 -11.69
N LYS A 133 -4.33 -8.26 -12.95
CA LYS A 133 -5.72 -8.01 -13.34
C LYS A 133 -6.62 -9.17 -12.90
N GLN A 134 -6.21 -10.41 -13.19
CA GLN A 134 -6.97 -11.60 -12.78
C GLN A 134 -7.13 -11.69 -11.26
N ILE A 135 -6.07 -11.42 -10.49
CA ILE A 135 -6.14 -11.45 -9.01
C ILE A 135 -7.15 -10.41 -8.52
N LEU A 136 -7.06 -9.17 -9.00
CA LEU A 136 -7.96 -8.09 -8.59
C LEU A 136 -9.42 -8.37 -8.98
N GLU A 137 -9.68 -8.95 -10.15
CA GLU A 137 -11.02 -9.37 -10.57
C GLU A 137 -11.57 -10.50 -9.70
N ASN A 138 -10.73 -11.45 -9.28
CA ASN A 138 -11.15 -12.51 -8.37
C ASN A 138 -11.46 -11.95 -6.98
N MET A 139 -10.66 -11.00 -6.48
CA MET A 139 -10.91 -10.31 -5.21
C MET A 139 -12.24 -9.54 -5.27
N ARG A 140 -12.47 -8.78 -6.35
CA ARG A 140 -13.73 -8.05 -6.57
C ARG A 140 -14.93 -8.99 -6.59
N ARG A 141 -14.84 -10.12 -7.29
CA ARG A 141 -15.89 -11.15 -7.30
C ARG A 141 -16.14 -11.70 -5.90
N TRP A 142 -15.07 -11.99 -5.15
CA TRP A 142 -15.17 -12.50 -3.78
C TRP A 142 -15.87 -11.52 -2.83
N GLU A 143 -15.55 -10.23 -2.93
CA GLU A 143 -16.17 -9.17 -2.14
C GLU A 143 -17.68 -9.07 -2.37
N GLN A 144 -18.12 -9.34 -3.61
CA GLN A 144 -19.53 -9.30 -4.00
C GLN A 144 -20.33 -10.56 -3.65
N MET A 145 -19.67 -11.66 -3.31
CA MET A 145 -20.34 -12.92 -2.96
C MET A 145 -20.98 -12.87 -1.56
N THR A 146 -22.13 -13.53 -1.42
CA THR A 146 -22.75 -13.81 -0.11
C THR A 146 -21.91 -14.84 0.67
N PRO A 147 -22.12 -14.97 2.00
CA PRO A 147 -21.47 -16.04 2.78
C PRO A 147 -21.69 -17.44 2.18
N GLU A 148 -22.90 -17.76 1.76
CA GLU A 148 -23.27 -19.06 1.18
C GLU A 148 -22.55 -19.29 -0.16
N GLU A 149 -22.51 -18.28 -1.02
CA GLU A 149 -21.78 -18.36 -2.30
C GLU A 149 -20.27 -18.57 -2.09
N ARG A 150 -19.69 -17.93 -1.07
CA ARG A 150 -18.28 -18.13 -0.72
C ARG A 150 -18.02 -19.56 -0.25
N ASP A 151 -18.92 -20.12 0.55
CA ASP A 151 -18.78 -21.49 1.04
C ASP A 151 -18.95 -22.51 -0.08
N GLN A 152 -19.90 -22.30 -1.00
CA GLN A 152 -20.00 -23.08 -2.22
C GLN A 152 -18.74 -22.96 -3.09
N ALA A 153 -18.18 -21.76 -3.24
CA ALA A 153 -16.94 -21.55 -3.99
C ALA A 153 -15.75 -22.28 -3.36
N ARG A 154 -15.65 -22.28 -2.03
CA ARG A 154 -14.63 -23.05 -1.28
C ARG A 154 -14.80 -24.54 -1.49
N GLU A 155 -16.03 -25.04 -1.43
CA GLU A 155 -16.34 -26.45 -1.61
C GLU A 155 -15.98 -26.93 -3.03
N ARG A 156 -16.41 -26.18 -4.05
CA ARG A 156 -16.03 -26.44 -5.44
C ARG A 156 -14.51 -26.41 -5.64
N PHE A 157 -13.81 -25.54 -4.92
CA PHE A 157 -12.34 -25.51 -4.97
C PHE A 157 -11.74 -26.76 -4.33
N ARG A 158 -12.24 -27.21 -3.16
CA ARG A 158 -11.79 -28.46 -2.50
C ARG A 158 -11.98 -29.67 -3.40
N GLN A 159 -13.18 -29.86 -3.94
CA GLN A 159 -13.50 -30.98 -4.84
C GLN A 159 -12.58 -31.02 -6.06
N ARG A 160 -12.33 -29.87 -6.69
CA ARG A 160 -11.37 -29.80 -7.83
C ARG A 160 -9.95 -30.18 -7.43
N GLN A 161 -9.51 -29.85 -6.22
CA GLN A 161 -8.16 -30.24 -5.76
C GLN A 161 -8.07 -31.74 -5.50
N GLU A 162 -9.11 -32.33 -4.91
CA GLU A 162 -9.20 -33.77 -4.69
C GLU A 162 -9.22 -34.54 -6.02
N GLU A 163 -10.06 -34.12 -6.98
CA GLU A 163 -10.11 -34.72 -8.31
C GLU A 163 -8.73 -34.65 -9.01
N ARG A 164 -8.03 -33.51 -8.91
CA ARG A 164 -6.67 -33.36 -9.44
C ARG A 164 -5.67 -34.26 -8.75
N ARG A 165 -5.81 -34.48 -7.45
CA ARG A 165 -4.96 -35.39 -6.67
C ARG A 165 -5.20 -36.84 -7.09
N MET A 166 -6.45 -37.27 -7.14
CA MET A 166 -6.84 -38.61 -7.60
C MET A 166 -6.31 -38.89 -9.01
N LYS A 167 -6.49 -37.95 -9.95
CA LYS A 167 -5.94 -38.07 -11.31
C LYS A 167 -4.42 -38.17 -11.34
N ARG A 168 -3.71 -37.57 -10.38
CA ARG A 168 -2.25 -37.70 -10.26
C ARG A 168 -1.84 -39.06 -9.71
N GLU A 169 -2.56 -39.57 -8.72
CA GLU A 169 -2.36 -40.90 -8.14
C GLU A 169 -2.61 -41.99 -9.19
N GLU A 170 -3.74 -41.94 -9.90
CA GLU A 170 -4.07 -42.86 -11.00
C GLU A 170 -2.99 -42.87 -12.09
N ARG A 171 -2.44 -41.70 -12.45
CA ARG A 171 -1.33 -41.59 -13.41
C ARG A 171 -0.04 -42.25 -12.90
N ARG A 172 0.22 -42.18 -11.59
CA ARG A 172 1.39 -42.84 -10.97
C ARG A 172 1.23 -44.34 -10.99
N GLU A 173 0.09 -44.87 -10.56
CA GLU A 173 -0.21 -46.30 -10.58
C GLU A 173 -0.12 -46.87 -11.99
N LYS A 174 -0.72 -46.21 -12.98
CA LYS A 174 -0.60 -46.63 -14.40
C LYS A 174 0.85 -46.66 -14.88
N LYS A 175 1.70 -45.75 -14.39
CA LYS A 175 3.13 -45.73 -14.75
C LYS A 175 3.87 -46.89 -14.10
N GLU A 176 3.56 -47.24 -12.86
CA GLU A 176 4.13 -48.38 -12.13
C GLU A 176 3.73 -49.70 -12.76
N GLN A 177 2.44 -49.91 -13.04
CA GLN A 177 1.96 -51.10 -13.74
C GLN A 177 2.62 -51.30 -15.10
N ARG A 178 2.84 -50.21 -15.86
CA ARG A 178 3.57 -50.26 -17.14
C ARG A 178 5.03 -50.66 -16.95
N ARG A 179 5.66 -50.24 -15.84
CA ARG A 179 7.04 -50.58 -15.49
C ARG A 179 7.15 -52.05 -15.10
N GLU A 180 6.25 -52.55 -14.26
CA GLU A 180 6.19 -53.97 -13.87
C GLU A 180 5.98 -54.88 -15.07
N LYS A 181 4.98 -54.60 -15.91
CA LYS A 181 4.76 -55.34 -17.18
C LYS A 181 5.96 -55.29 -18.12
N ARG A 182 6.82 -54.27 -18.03
CA ARG A 182 8.06 -54.21 -18.81
C ARG A 182 9.14 -55.10 -18.20
N LEU A 183 9.24 -55.15 -16.88
CA LEU A 183 10.18 -56.01 -16.16
C LEU A 183 9.82 -57.50 -16.29
N GLU A 184 8.54 -57.86 -16.20
CA GLU A 184 8.07 -59.25 -16.42
C GLU A 184 8.45 -59.75 -17.83
N ARG A 185 8.24 -58.92 -18.85
CA ARG A 185 8.63 -59.24 -20.24
C ARG A 185 10.15 -59.40 -20.43
N LEU A 186 10.98 -58.81 -19.57
CA LEU A 186 12.44 -58.91 -19.63
C LEU A 186 12.98 -60.14 -18.90
N HIS A 187 12.31 -60.61 -17.84
CA HIS A 187 12.74 -61.77 -17.04
C HIS A 187 12.06 -63.10 -17.45
N GLY A 188 11.05 -63.06 -18.32
CA GLY A 188 10.35 -64.24 -18.85
C GLY A 188 10.95 -64.85 -20.12
N ARG A 189 12.24 -64.62 -20.40
CA ARG A 189 13.03 -65.28 -21.45
C ARG A 189 14.23 -65.98 -20.80
#